data_AF-A0A210R6S1-F1
#
_entry.id   AF-A0A210R6S1-F1
#
_cell.length_a   1.000
_cell.length_b   1.000
_cell.length_c   1.000
_cell.angle_alpha   90.00
_cell.angle_beta   90.00
_cell.angle_gamma   90.00
#
_symmetry.space_group_name_H-M   'P 1'
#
loop_
_entity.id
_entity.type
_entity.pdbx_description
1 polymer ?
#
loop_
_entity_poly.entity_id
_entity_poly.type
_entity_poly.pdbx_seq_one_letter_code
_entity_poly.pdbx_strand_id
1 'polypeptide(L)'
;MGDLVHYCYLQTVTWLGNLVHYCYLQTVTLLGALVHYCYLQTVTLLGALVHYCYLQTVTWLVDLVHYCYLQTVTWLGNLVHYCYLQTATWLGDLVHYCYLRTVTWLGDLVHYCYLQTVTWLGDLDHYCYLQTVTWLGDLVHYCYLQTVTWLGDLDHYCYLQTVTWLDDLVHYCYLQTVTWLGDLVYYCYLQTVTWLGDLVHYCYLQTVTLLGALVHYCYLRTVTWLGDLVHYCYLQTVTWLGDLVHYCY
;
A
#
# COMPACT_ATOMS: atom_id res chain seq x y z
N MET A 1 -35.23 13.81 -14.79
CA MET A 1 -36.08 12.62 -15.00
C MET A 1 -36.21 11.90 -13.67
N GLY A 2 -37.43 11.47 -13.31
CA GLY A 2 -37.68 10.68 -12.10
C GLY A 2 -37.03 9.30 -12.15
N ASP A 3 -37.40 8.44 -11.22
CA ASP A 3 -36.83 7.10 -11.10
C ASP A 3 -37.16 6.24 -12.34
N LEU A 4 -36.19 5.49 -12.84
CA LEU A 4 -36.36 4.53 -13.92
C LEU A 4 -36.15 3.11 -13.39
N VAL A 5 -37.11 2.23 -13.68
CA VAL A 5 -37.17 0.88 -13.07
C VAL A 5 -36.84 -0.24 -14.08
N HIS A 6 -36.46 0.10 -15.32
CA HIS A 6 -36.19 -0.88 -16.39
C HIS A 6 -35.11 -0.44 -17.39
N TYR A 7 -34.76 -1.36 -18.30
CA TYR A 7 -33.78 -1.22 -19.39
C TYR A 7 -33.86 0.15 -20.07
N CYS A 8 -32.75 0.89 -20.06
CA CYS A 8 -32.69 2.18 -20.73
C CYS A 8 -31.39 2.40 -21.51
N TYR A 9 -31.52 3.17 -22.58
CA TYR A 9 -30.41 3.73 -23.34
C TYR A 9 -30.62 5.23 -23.41
N LEU A 10 -29.76 6.01 -22.75
CA LEU A 10 -29.87 7.47 -22.72
C LEU A 10 -28.55 8.10 -23.16
N GLN A 11 -28.62 9.06 -24.08
CA GLN A 11 -27.44 9.77 -24.56
C GLN A 11 -27.02 10.86 -23.58
N THR A 12 -27.89 11.84 -23.34
CA THR A 12 -27.56 12.98 -22.46
C THR A 12 -28.64 13.18 -21.44
N VAL A 13 -28.26 13.10 -20.16
CA VAL A 13 -29.17 13.30 -19.03
C VAL A 13 -28.53 14.28 -18.06
N THR A 14 -29.21 15.39 -17.81
CA THR A 14 -28.73 16.37 -16.82
C THR A 14 -28.96 15.85 -15.39
N TRP A 15 -30.13 15.28 -15.14
CA TRP A 15 -30.50 14.76 -13.82
C TRP A 15 -31.33 13.48 -13.93
N LEU A 16 -30.86 12.44 -13.25
CA LEU A 16 -31.56 11.18 -13.05
C LEU A 16 -31.55 10.84 -11.56
N GLY A 17 -32.72 10.55 -11.00
CA GLY A 17 -32.89 10.16 -9.60
C GLY A 17 -32.26 8.80 -9.32
N ASN A 18 -33.09 7.78 -9.19
CA ASN A 18 -32.63 6.40 -9.02
C ASN A 18 -32.86 5.57 -10.28
N LEU A 19 -31.91 4.71 -10.59
CA LEU A 19 -32.07 3.72 -11.66
C LEU A 19 -31.95 2.31 -11.11
N VAL A 20 -32.92 1.47 -11.46
CA VAL A 20 -32.93 0.05 -11.11
C VAL A 20 -32.85 -0.76 -12.40
N HIS A 21 -31.93 -1.74 -12.41
CA HIS A 21 -31.77 -2.83 -13.38
C HIS A 21 -30.65 -2.67 -14.44
N TYR A 22 -30.93 -2.29 -15.69
CA TYR A 22 -29.92 -2.28 -16.75
C TYR A 22 -29.93 -0.95 -17.49
N CYS A 23 -28.77 -0.29 -17.60
CA CYS A 23 -28.67 0.90 -18.43
C CYS A 23 -27.37 1.01 -19.21
N TYR A 24 -27.49 1.70 -20.34
CA TYR A 24 -26.38 2.34 -21.01
C TYR A 24 -26.61 3.85 -20.99
N LEU A 25 -25.74 4.59 -20.27
CA LEU A 25 -25.80 6.05 -20.22
C LEU A 25 -24.51 6.63 -20.78
N GLN A 26 -24.63 7.51 -21.76
CA GLN A 26 -23.45 8.09 -22.40
C GLN A 26 -22.89 9.27 -21.58
N THR A 27 -23.73 10.28 -21.30
CA THR A 27 -23.36 11.45 -20.50
C THR A 27 -24.43 11.75 -19.47
N VAL A 28 -24.04 11.72 -18.19
CA VAL A 28 -24.91 12.07 -17.07
C VAL A 28 -24.23 13.11 -16.18
N THR A 29 -24.90 14.23 -15.92
CA THR A 29 -24.34 15.22 -14.98
C THR A 29 -24.58 14.80 -13.54
N LEU A 30 -25.84 14.53 -13.16
CA LEU A 30 -26.18 14.02 -11.83
C LEU A 30 -26.94 12.70 -11.90
N LEU A 31 -26.42 11.70 -11.20
CA LEU A 31 -27.08 10.41 -10.99
C LEU A 31 -27.16 10.15 -9.48
N GLY A 32 -28.36 9.98 -8.94
CA GLY A 32 -28.60 9.75 -7.52
C GLY A 32 -28.04 8.41 -7.06
N ALA A 33 -28.79 7.34 -7.31
CA ALA A 33 -28.33 5.98 -7.06
C ALA A 33 -28.57 5.08 -8.26
N LEU A 34 -27.67 4.13 -8.47
CA LEU A 34 -27.89 3.09 -9.46
C LEU A 34 -27.72 1.71 -8.84
N VAL A 35 -28.70 0.86 -9.11
CA VAL A 35 -28.80 -0.50 -8.59
C VAL A 35 -28.78 -1.46 -9.76
N HIS A 36 -27.83 -2.40 -9.74
CA HIS A 36 -27.71 -3.60 -10.58
C HIS A 36 -26.64 -3.57 -11.69
N TYR A 37 -26.98 -3.35 -12.97
CA TYR A 37 -26.03 -3.42 -14.09
C TYR A 37 -25.97 -2.12 -14.89
N CYS A 38 -24.79 -1.54 -15.02
CA CYS A 38 -24.63 -0.32 -15.80
C CYS A 38 -23.38 -0.26 -16.65
N TYR A 39 -23.53 0.37 -17.81
CA TYR A 39 -22.44 0.95 -18.57
C TYR A 39 -22.60 2.47 -18.59
N LEU A 40 -21.63 3.17 -18.01
CA LEU A 40 -21.61 4.62 -17.90
C LEU A 40 -20.35 5.16 -18.57
N GLN A 41 -20.51 5.95 -19.62
CA GLN A 41 -19.34 6.53 -20.29
C GLN A 41 -18.81 7.75 -19.53
N THR A 42 -19.65 8.77 -19.29
CA THR A 42 -19.26 9.96 -18.55
C THR A 42 -20.28 10.32 -17.50
N VAL A 43 -19.84 10.38 -16.23
CA VAL A 43 -20.66 10.85 -15.11
C VAL A 43 -19.93 11.93 -14.33
N THR A 44 -20.56 13.09 -14.12
CA THR A 44 -19.96 14.13 -13.30
C THR A 44 -20.09 13.79 -11.82
N LEU A 45 -21.32 13.57 -11.34
CA LEU A 45 -21.57 13.20 -9.95
C LEU A 45 -22.52 12.00 -9.87
N LEU A 46 -22.02 10.96 -9.22
CA LEU A 46 -22.75 9.73 -8.90
C LEU A 46 -22.81 9.60 -7.39
N GLY A 47 -24.02 9.56 -6.83
CA GLY A 47 -24.21 9.37 -5.39
C GLY A 47 -23.78 7.97 -4.97
N ALA A 48 -24.62 6.98 -5.22
CA ALA A 48 -24.32 5.60 -4.85
C ALA A 48 -24.40 4.65 -6.04
N LEU A 49 -23.53 3.67 -6.05
CA LEU A 49 -23.60 2.58 -7.00
C LEU A 49 -23.56 1.24 -6.29
N VAL A 50 -24.60 0.45 -6.54
CA VAL A 50 -24.78 -0.85 -5.93
C VAL A 50 -24.79 -1.88 -7.05
N HIS A 51 -23.81 -2.80 -7.00
CA HIS A 51 -23.67 -4.01 -7.82
C HIS A 51 -22.64 -3.92 -8.98
N TYR A 52 -22.97 -4.40 -10.19
CA TYR A 52 -22.03 -4.61 -11.31
C TYR A 52 -22.00 -3.44 -12.29
N CYS A 53 -20.89 -2.74 -12.39
CA CYS A 53 -20.80 -1.64 -13.35
C CYS A 53 -19.46 -1.47 -14.05
N TYR A 54 -19.57 -0.92 -15.26
CA TYR A 54 -18.45 -0.41 -16.04
C TYR A 54 -18.59 1.10 -16.16
N LEU A 55 -17.62 1.84 -15.63
CA LEU A 55 -17.59 3.31 -15.72
C LEU A 55 -16.29 3.74 -16.39
N GLN A 56 -16.43 4.50 -17.47
CA GLN A 56 -15.27 4.99 -18.21
C GLN A 56 -14.68 6.23 -17.53
N THR A 57 -15.49 7.26 -17.30
CA THR A 57 -15.04 8.50 -16.65
C THR A 57 -16.05 8.94 -15.59
N VAL A 58 -15.57 9.09 -14.35
CA VAL A 58 -16.36 9.65 -13.25
C VAL A 58 -15.58 10.77 -12.59
N THR A 59 -16.19 11.94 -12.41
CA THR A 59 -15.53 13.01 -11.65
C THR A 59 -15.68 12.77 -10.16
N TRP A 60 -16.90 12.54 -9.67
CA TRP A 60 -17.20 12.32 -8.26
C TRP A 60 -18.11 11.10 -8.09
N LEU A 61 -17.66 10.14 -7.29
CA LEU A 61 -18.43 8.97 -6.86
C LEU A 61 -18.39 8.89 -5.34
N VAL A 62 -19.56 9.01 -4.68
CA VAL A 62 -19.61 9.01 -3.21
C VAL A 62 -19.35 7.62 -2.66
N ASP A 63 -20.20 6.66 -3.02
CA ASP A 63 -20.09 5.29 -2.51
C ASP A 63 -20.17 4.26 -3.63
N LEU A 64 -19.28 3.26 -3.55
CA LEU A 64 -19.27 2.11 -4.45
C LEU A 64 -19.35 0.80 -3.67
N VAL A 65 -20.37 0.00 -3.97
CA VAL A 65 -20.62 -1.25 -3.28
C VAL A 65 -20.72 -2.40 -4.30
N HIS A 66 -19.84 -3.40 -4.16
CA HIS A 66 -19.67 -4.61 -4.99
C HIS A 66 -18.62 -4.53 -6.11
N TYR A 67 -19.02 -4.78 -7.36
CA TYR A 67 -18.13 -5.24 -8.44
C TYR A 67 -18.04 -4.19 -9.53
N CYS A 68 -16.94 -3.46 -9.60
CA CYS A 68 -16.82 -2.37 -10.55
C CYS A 68 -15.53 -2.40 -11.35
N TYR A 69 -15.66 -2.06 -12.62
CA TYR A 69 -14.56 -1.68 -13.48
C TYR A 69 -14.62 -0.17 -13.72
N LEU A 70 -13.57 0.53 -13.27
CA LEU A 70 -13.44 1.97 -13.35
C LEU A 70 -12.19 2.30 -14.18
N GLN A 71 -12.35 3.05 -15.27
CA GLN A 71 -11.17 3.45 -16.04
C GLN A 71 -10.52 4.71 -15.46
N THR A 72 -11.29 5.79 -15.29
CA THR A 72 -10.79 7.06 -14.75
C THR A 72 -11.76 7.61 -13.72
N VAL A 73 -11.27 7.85 -12.51
CA VAL A 73 -12.03 8.50 -11.43
C VAL A 73 -11.24 9.66 -10.84
N THR A 74 -11.81 10.86 -10.78
CA THR A 74 -11.11 11.97 -10.10
C THR A 74 -11.19 11.81 -8.60
N TRP A 75 -12.40 11.61 -8.07
CA TRP A 75 -12.63 11.38 -6.65
C TRP A 75 -13.60 10.22 -6.43
N LEU A 76 -13.16 9.27 -5.62
CA LEU A 76 -13.98 8.21 -5.04
C LEU A 76 -13.96 8.38 -3.53
N GLY A 77 -15.12 8.34 -2.89
CA GLY A 77 -15.22 8.20 -1.45
C GLY A 77 -14.84 6.77 -1.03
N ASN A 78 -15.77 6.06 -0.42
CA ASN A 78 -15.51 4.72 0.10
C ASN A 78 -15.89 3.65 -0.92
N LEU A 79 -15.09 2.59 -0.95
CA LEU A 79 -15.39 1.42 -1.77
C LEU A 79 -15.33 0.13 -0.96
N VAL A 80 -16.37 -0.67 -1.15
CA VAL A 80 -16.56 -1.94 -0.47
C VAL A 80 -16.66 -3.04 -1.53
N HIS A 81 -15.89 -4.12 -1.33
CA HIS A 81 -15.79 -5.35 -2.14
C HIS A 81 -14.72 -5.40 -3.23
N TYR A 82 -15.09 -5.32 -4.51
CA TYR A 82 -14.27 -5.79 -5.63
C TYR A 82 -14.13 -4.69 -6.68
N CYS A 83 -12.93 -4.12 -6.78
CA CYS A 83 -12.66 -3.07 -7.75
C CYS A 83 -11.51 -3.42 -8.68
N TYR A 84 -11.70 -3.14 -9.96
CA TYR A 84 -10.61 -2.87 -10.87
C TYR A 84 -10.62 -1.39 -11.26
N LEU A 85 -9.55 -0.68 -10.96
CA LEU A 85 -9.41 0.74 -11.26
C LEU A 85 -8.10 1.01 -11.98
N GLN A 86 -8.17 1.68 -13.14
CA GLN A 86 -6.95 2.07 -13.85
C GLN A 86 -6.34 3.35 -13.30
N THR A 87 -7.12 4.43 -13.21
CA THR A 87 -6.57 5.72 -12.77
C THR A 87 -7.49 6.36 -11.76
N ALA A 88 -6.94 6.76 -10.61
CA ALA A 88 -7.57 7.76 -9.76
C ALA A 88 -6.64 8.82 -9.21
N THR A 89 -7.21 10.00 -8.98
CA THR A 89 -6.52 11.06 -8.27
C THR A 89 -6.71 10.90 -6.77
N TRP A 90 -7.95 10.73 -6.31
CA TRP A 90 -8.28 10.52 -4.90
C TRP A 90 -9.21 9.33 -4.74
N LEU A 91 -8.81 8.42 -3.85
CA LEU A 91 -9.62 7.33 -3.35
C LEU A 91 -9.65 7.43 -1.82
N GLY A 92 -10.83 7.39 -1.23
CA GLY A 92 -10.99 7.16 0.20
C GLY A 92 -10.65 5.72 0.56
N ASP A 93 -11.25 5.23 1.63
CA ASP A 93 -10.86 3.95 2.19
C ASP A 93 -11.39 2.79 1.35
N LEU A 94 -10.56 1.76 1.22
CA LEU A 94 -10.85 0.55 0.47
C LEU A 94 -10.99 -0.65 1.40
N VAL A 95 -12.13 -1.33 1.29
CA VAL A 95 -12.41 -2.53 2.09
C VAL A 95 -12.59 -3.72 1.15
N HIS A 96 -11.72 -4.72 1.29
CA HIS A 96 -11.63 -6.00 0.55
C HIS A 96 -10.61 -6.07 -0.61
N TYR A 97 -11.08 -6.36 -1.82
CA TYR A 97 -10.26 -6.83 -2.94
C TYR A 97 -10.17 -5.77 -4.02
N CYS A 98 -8.98 -5.22 -4.24
CA CYS A 98 -8.80 -4.24 -5.30
C CYS A 98 -7.55 -4.50 -6.14
N TYR A 99 -7.70 -4.23 -7.44
CA TYR A 99 -6.60 -4.06 -8.36
C TYR A 99 -6.58 -2.61 -8.80
N LEU A 100 -5.56 -1.85 -8.37
CA LEU A 100 -5.41 -0.45 -8.75
C LEU A 100 -4.10 -0.28 -9.51
N ARG A 101 -4.19 0.39 -10.66
CA ARG A 101 -3.00 0.62 -11.49
C ARG A 101 -2.27 1.89 -11.07
N THR A 102 -2.91 3.05 -11.19
CA THR A 102 -2.29 4.33 -10.87
C THR A 102 -3.20 5.12 -9.93
N VAL A 103 -2.70 5.43 -8.73
CA VAL A 103 -3.41 6.25 -7.75
C VAL A 103 -2.49 7.35 -7.24
N THR A 104 -2.98 8.59 -7.20
CA THR A 104 -2.20 9.67 -6.56
C THR A 104 -2.34 9.61 -5.05
N TRP A 105 -3.57 9.59 -4.54
CA TRP A 105 -3.88 9.48 -3.13
C TRP A 105 -4.87 8.36 -2.88
N LEU A 106 -4.50 7.46 -1.99
CA LEU A 106 -5.35 6.42 -1.45
C LEU A 106 -5.34 6.54 0.07
N GLY A 107 -6.53 6.55 0.68
CA GLY A 107 -6.71 6.42 2.12
C GLY A 107 -6.28 5.04 2.62
N ASP A 108 -6.93 4.57 3.68
CA ASP A 108 -6.53 3.31 4.30
C ASP A 108 -7.10 2.14 3.51
N LEU A 109 -6.39 1.02 3.57
CA LEU A 109 -6.80 -0.19 2.88
C LEU A 109 -6.80 -1.39 3.81
N VAL A 110 -7.96 -2.04 3.84
CA VAL A 110 -8.22 -3.23 4.65
C VAL A 110 -8.44 -4.43 3.74
N HIS A 111 -7.54 -5.41 3.85
CA HIS A 111 -7.46 -6.68 3.10
C HIS A 111 -6.58 -6.70 1.85
N TYR A 112 -7.07 -7.34 0.77
CA TYR A 112 -6.26 -7.89 -0.30
C TYR A 112 -6.13 -6.90 -1.45
N CYS A 113 -4.94 -6.34 -1.64
CA CYS A 113 -4.71 -5.40 -2.74
C CYS A 113 -3.54 -5.77 -3.64
N TYR A 114 -3.70 -5.42 -4.91
CA TYR A 114 -2.61 -5.33 -5.86
C TYR A 114 -2.55 -3.88 -6.37
N LEU A 115 -1.47 -3.18 -6.03
CA LEU A 115 -1.26 -1.78 -6.42
C LEU A 115 0.01 -1.66 -7.26
N GLN A 116 -0.13 -1.09 -8.46
CA GLN A 116 1.02 -0.91 -9.35
C GLN A 116 1.81 0.36 -9.00
N THR A 117 1.14 1.51 -8.94
CA THR A 117 1.80 2.78 -8.68
C THR A 117 0.91 3.65 -7.81
N VAL A 118 1.42 3.99 -6.62
CA VAL A 118 0.75 4.88 -5.66
C VAL A 118 1.70 5.98 -5.24
N THR A 119 1.25 7.24 -5.24
CA THR A 119 2.09 8.31 -4.71
C THR A 119 1.99 8.37 -3.19
N TRP A 120 0.76 8.41 -2.67
CA TRP A 120 0.48 8.40 -1.24
C TRP A 120 -0.55 7.33 -0.92
N LEU A 121 -0.17 6.46 0.01
CA LEU A 121 -1.00 5.43 0.58
C LEU A 121 -1.04 5.65 2.09
N GLY A 122 -2.25 5.69 2.66
CA GLY A 122 -2.44 5.60 4.11
C GLY A 122 -2.01 4.23 4.65
N ASP A 123 -2.65 3.80 5.72
CA ASP A 123 -2.25 2.58 6.39
C ASP A 123 -2.76 1.34 5.65
N LEU A 124 -1.98 0.26 5.74
CA LEU A 124 -2.29 -1.02 5.11
C LEU A 124 -2.46 -2.11 6.16
N ASP A 125 -3.69 -2.63 6.24
CA ASP A 125 -4.03 -3.76 7.07
C ASP A 125 -4.26 -5.01 6.22
N HIS A 126 -3.34 -5.98 6.31
CA HIS A 126 -3.32 -7.30 5.64
C HIS A 126 -2.57 -7.38 4.28
N TYR A 127 -2.88 -8.44 3.53
CA TYR A 127 -2.14 -8.96 2.39
C TYR A 127 -2.08 -8.00 1.21
N CYS A 128 -0.90 -7.42 0.96
CA CYS A 128 -0.72 -6.50 -0.16
C CYS A 128 0.44 -6.92 -1.08
N TYR A 129 0.27 -6.61 -2.36
CA TYR A 129 1.36 -6.60 -3.33
C TYR A 129 1.48 -5.20 -3.93
N LEU A 130 2.58 -4.51 -3.65
CA LEU A 130 2.84 -3.15 -4.11
C LEU A 130 4.11 -3.11 -4.96
N GLN A 131 4.02 -2.58 -6.19
CA GLN A 131 5.20 -2.42 -7.03
C GLN A 131 5.96 -1.13 -6.74
N THR A 132 5.28 0.01 -6.74
CA THR A 132 5.93 1.31 -6.52
C THR A 132 5.06 2.21 -5.67
N VAL A 133 5.59 2.59 -4.52
CA VAL A 133 4.96 3.56 -3.61
C VAL A 133 5.94 4.65 -3.24
N THR A 134 5.53 5.92 -3.34
CA THR A 134 6.38 7.01 -2.87
C THR A 134 6.31 7.14 -1.36
N TRP A 135 5.10 7.27 -0.81
CA TRP A 135 4.87 7.31 0.63
C TRP A 135 3.79 6.31 1.01
N LEU A 136 4.13 5.46 1.97
CA LEU A 136 3.25 4.49 2.59
C LEU A 136 3.27 4.77 4.09
N GLY A 137 2.09 4.89 4.71
CA GLY A 137 1.94 4.91 6.16
C GLY A 137 2.36 3.59 6.81
N ASP A 138 1.67 3.21 7.87
CA ASP A 138 2.03 1.99 8.60
C ASP A 138 1.49 0.76 7.88
N LEU A 139 2.20 -0.35 8.05
CA LEU A 139 1.80 -1.62 7.45
C LEU A 139 1.75 -2.72 8.50
N VAL A 140 0.61 -3.39 8.56
CA VAL A 140 0.37 -4.49 9.48
C VAL A 140 0.07 -5.77 8.69
N HIS A 141 0.88 -6.82 8.91
CA HIS A 141 0.84 -8.16 8.31
C HIS A 141 1.60 -8.35 6.99
N TYR A 142 1.00 -9.10 6.05
CA TYR A 142 1.73 -9.84 5.03
C TYR A 142 2.02 -9.00 3.78
N CYS A 143 3.29 -8.62 3.70
CA CYS A 143 3.97 -7.81 2.72
C CYS A 143 4.59 -8.39 1.45
N TYR A 144 4.27 -7.88 0.25
CA TYR A 144 5.29 -7.83 -0.80
C TYR A 144 5.43 -6.43 -1.39
N LEU A 145 6.59 -5.81 -1.16
CA LEU A 145 6.90 -4.45 -1.56
C LEU A 145 8.14 -4.44 -2.46
N GLN A 146 8.00 -3.99 -3.71
CA GLN A 146 9.13 -3.93 -4.63
C GLN A 146 9.96 -2.66 -4.46
N THR A 147 9.33 -1.48 -4.53
CA THR A 147 10.01 -0.19 -4.37
C THR A 147 9.18 0.75 -3.52
N VAL A 148 9.74 1.19 -2.40
CA VAL A 148 9.14 2.20 -1.53
C VAL A 148 10.14 3.31 -1.24
N THR A 149 9.74 4.58 -1.35
CA THR A 149 10.64 5.69 -0.98
C THR A 149 10.60 5.90 0.52
N TRP A 150 9.41 6.12 1.08
CA TRP A 150 9.19 6.28 2.50
C TRP A 150 8.13 5.29 2.98
N LEU A 151 8.46 4.57 4.04
CA LEU A 151 7.60 3.62 4.72
C LEU A 151 7.58 4.01 6.20
N GLY A 152 6.38 4.11 6.78
CA GLY A 152 6.19 4.20 8.22
C GLY A 152 6.57 2.90 8.91
N ASP A 153 5.88 2.58 10.00
CA ASP A 153 6.19 1.38 10.76
C ASP A 153 5.72 0.13 10.05
N LEU A 154 6.49 -0.95 10.21
CA LEU A 154 6.14 -2.24 9.63
C LEU A 154 6.08 -3.33 10.70
N ASP A 155 4.88 -3.87 10.84
CA ASP A 155 4.55 -4.91 11.80
C ASP A 155 4.23 -6.22 11.09
N HIS A 156 5.05 -7.25 11.32
CA HIS A 156 4.93 -8.63 10.80
C HIS A 156 5.37 -8.86 9.34
N TYR A 157 5.32 -10.14 8.96
CA TYR A 157 5.91 -10.78 7.78
C TYR A 157 5.91 -9.96 6.48
N CYS A 158 7.06 -9.36 6.13
CA CYS A 158 7.21 -8.68 4.86
C CYS A 158 8.46 -9.08 4.06
N TYR A 159 8.29 -9.00 2.74
CA TYR A 159 9.38 -9.02 1.78
C TYR A 159 9.49 -7.64 1.12
N LEU A 160 10.63 -6.99 1.31
CA LEU A 160 10.93 -5.66 0.77
C LEU A 160 12.16 -5.72 -0.13
N GLN A 161 12.03 -5.33 -1.39
CA GLN A 161 13.17 -5.34 -2.31
C GLN A 161 14.02 -4.06 -2.19
N THR A 162 13.40 -2.89 -2.31
CA THR A 162 14.10 -1.60 -2.20
C THR A 162 13.30 -0.62 -1.36
N VAL A 163 13.90 -0.13 -0.29
CA VAL A 163 13.35 0.95 0.54
C VAL A 163 14.38 2.05 0.73
N THR A 164 13.98 3.31 0.59
CA THR A 164 14.90 4.42 0.88
C THR A 164 14.91 4.74 2.36
N TRP A 165 13.72 4.91 2.95
CA TRP A 165 13.55 5.20 4.36
C TRP A 165 12.44 4.34 4.94
N LEU A 166 12.74 3.62 6.03
CA LEU A 166 11.82 2.82 6.82
C LEU A 166 12.00 3.25 8.27
N ASP A 167 10.92 3.65 8.95
CA ASP A 167 10.95 4.09 10.36
C ASP A 167 11.32 2.92 11.26
N ASP A 168 10.34 2.21 11.80
CA ASP A 168 10.60 1.02 12.60
C ASP A 168 10.13 -0.28 11.93
N LEU A 169 10.82 -1.35 12.30
CA LEU A 169 10.53 -2.69 11.80
C LEU A 169 10.39 -3.66 12.97
N VAL A 170 9.23 -4.31 13.06
CA VAL A 170 8.92 -5.24 14.13
C VAL A 170 8.50 -6.59 13.54
N HIS A 171 9.29 -7.62 13.84
CA HIS A 171 9.13 -9.02 13.41
C HIS A 171 9.58 -9.37 11.99
N TYR A 172 9.56 -10.68 11.73
CA TYR A 172 10.05 -11.43 10.58
C TYR A 172 10.06 -10.74 9.22
N CYS A 173 11.18 -10.12 8.82
CA CYS A 173 11.27 -9.50 7.50
C CYS A 173 12.50 -9.91 6.70
N TYR A 174 12.32 -9.89 5.38
CA TYR A 174 13.39 -10.01 4.41
C TYR A 174 13.51 -8.69 3.66
N LEU A 175 14.64 -8.01 3.80
CA LEU A 175 14.92 -6.76 3.08
C LEU A 175 16.21 -6.89 2.28
N GLN A 176 16.10 -6.57 1.00
CA GLN A 176 17.24 -6.67 0.08
C GLN A 176 18.10 -5.40 0.11
N THR A 177 17.50 -4.23 -0.08
CA THR A 177 18.23 -2.95 -0.07
C THR A 177 17.46 -1.91 0.73
N VAL A 178 18.11 -1.37 1.76
CA VAL A 178 17.58 -0.25 2.55
C VAL A 178 18.64 0.85 2.66
N THR A 179 18.26 2.10 2.42
CA THR A 179 19.20 3.21 2.64
C THR A 179 19.24 3.59 4.11
N TRP A 180 18.08 3.85 4.72
CA TRP A 180 17.95 4.16 6.13
C TRP A 180 16.84 3.29 6.74
N LEU A 181 17.18 2.62 7.83
CA LEU A 181 16.27 1.87 8.68
C LEU A 181 16.46 2.39 10.10
N GLY A 182 15.38 2.81 10.75
CA GLY A 182 15.36 3.19 12.16
C GLY A 182 15.63 1.99 13.06
N ASP A 183 14.70 1.69 13.96
CA ASP A 183 14.89 0.59 14.88
C ASP A 183 14.34 -0.72 14.33
N LEU A 184 15.07 -1.80 14.62
CA LEU A 184 14.70 -3.13 14.18
C LEU A 184 14.60 -4.08 15.36
N VAL A 185 13.44 -4.72 15.48
CA VAL A 185 13.13 -5.62 16.58
C VAL A 185 12.67 -6.99 16.03
N TYR A 186 13.45 -8.03 16.34
CA TYR A 186 13.22 -9.46 16.01
C TYR A 186 13.44 -9.91 14.55
N TYR A 187 14.15 -11.05 14.42
CA TYR A 187 14.22 -11.97 13.28
C TYR A 187 14.21 -11.35 11.87
N CYS A 188 15.30 -10.71 11.47
CA CYS A 188 15.39 -10.17 10.11
C CYS A 188 16.58 -10.69 9.29
N TYR A 189 16.35 -10.78 7.99
CA TYR A 189 17.39 -10.97 6.99
C TYR A 189 17.54 -9.70 6.17
N LEU A 190 18.72 -9.09 6.28
CA LEU A 190 19.05 -7.81 5.68
C LEU A 190 20.28 -7.98 4.79
N GLN A 191 20.13 -7.78 3.49
CA GLN A 191 21.22 -7.98 2.55
C GLN A 191 22.13 -6.73 2.46
N THR A 192 21.56 -5.56 2.22
CA THR A 192 22.33 -4.31 2.14
C THR A 192 21.60 -3.20 2.87
N VAL A 193 22.27 -2.61 3.86
CA VAL A 193 21.78 -1.44 4.59
C VAL A 193 22.86 -0.36 4.63
N THR A 194 22.51 0.89 4.33
CA THR A 194 23.49 1.98 4.46
C THR A 194 23.56 2.46 5.90
N TRP A 195 22.43 2.82 6.49
CA TRP A 195 22.32 3.17 7.90
C TRP A 195 21.23 2.34 8.57
N LEU A 196 21.60 1.73 9.69
CA LEU A 196 20.69 1.01 10.59
C LEU A 196 20.84 1.64 11.98
N GLY A 197 19.72 2.01 12.58
CA GLY A 197 19.62 2.51 13.95
C GLY A 197 19.95 1.41 14.95
N ASP A 198 19.04 1.18 15.90
CA ASP A 198 19.24 0.16 16.91
C ASP A 198 18.67 -1.18 16.48
N LEU A 199 19.45 -2.24 16.75
CA LEU A 199 19.08 -3.60 16.41
C LEU A 199 18.90 -4.42 17.67
N VAL A 200 17.73 -5.03 17.80
CA VAL A 200 17.34 -5.84 18.95
C VAL A 200 16.92 -7.23 18.46
N HIS A 201 17.60 -8.27 18.96
CA HIS A 201 17.37 -9.69 18.67
C HIS A 201 17.97 -10.24 17.36
N TYR A 202 17.63 -11.50 17.04
CA TYR A 202 18.22 -12.36 16.03
C TYR A 202 18.21 -11.76 14.63
N CYS A 203 19.37 -11.39 14.09
CA CYS A 203 19.46 -10.85 12.74
C CYS A 203 20.61 -11.46 11.92
N TYR A 204 20.37 -11.56 10.61
CA TYR A 204 21.40 -11.85 9.63
C TYR A 204 21.60 -10.62 8.75
N LEU A 205 22.79 -10.02 8.84
CA LEU A 205 23.17 -8.82 8.11
C LEU A 205 24.36 -9.14 7.21
N GLN A 206 24.17 -8.99 5.90
CA GLN A 206 25.25 -9.24 4.95
C GLN A 206 26.16 -8.02 4.78
N THR A 207 25.60 -6.84 4.52
CA THR A 207 26.38 -5.62 4.35
C THR A 207 25.70 -4.46 5.06
N VAL A 208 26.39 -3.84 6.01
CA VAL A 208 25.94 -2.61 6.67
C VAL A 208 27.05 -1.57 6.63
N THR A 209 26.73 -0.32 6.29
CA THR A 209 27.76 0.73 6.34
C THR A 209 27.86 1.29 7.76
N LEU A 210 26.75 1.74 8.34
CA LEU A 210 26.67 2.29 9.69
C LEU A 210 25.61 1.50 10.48
N LEU A 211 26.00 0.95 11.61
CA LEU A 211 25.12 0.27 12.56
C LEU A 211 25.24 0.97 13.92
N GLY A 212 24.12 1.46 14.46
CA GLY A 212 24.01 2.15 15.74
C GLY A 212 24.37 1.26 16.93
N ALA A 213 23.37 0.75 17.64
CA ALA A 213 23.56 -0.26 18.68
C ALA A 213 23.12 -1.65 18.21
N LEU A 214 23.82 -2.68 18.69
CA LEU A 214 23.45 -4.07 18.51
C LEU A 214 23.23 -4.73 19.85
N VAL A 215 22.05 -5.30 20.04
CA VAL A 215 21.67 -6.03 21.24
C VAL A 215 21.24 -7.44 20.85
N HIS A 216 21.94 -8.44 21.39
CA HIS A 216 21.66 -9.89 21.25
C HIS A 216 22.31 -10.59 20.03
N TYR A 217 21.84 -11.81 19.70
CA TYR A 217 22.48 -12.70 18.72
C TYR A 217 22.42 -12.21 17.28
N CYS A 218 23.57 -11.86 16.68
CA CYS A 218 23.59 -11.44 15.27
C CYS A 218 24.71 -12.12 14.46
N TYR A 219 24.42 -12.39 13.19
CA TYR A 219 25.41 -12.75 12.19
C TYR A 219 25.68 -11.55 11.29
N LEU A 220 26.90 -11.04 11.32
CA LEU A 220 27.35 -9.85 10.61
C LEU A 220 28.48 -10.24 9.66
N ARG A 221 28.25 -10.13 8.35
CA ARG A 221 29.31 -10.44 7.38
C ARG A 221 30.25 -9.26 7.16
N THR A 222 29.71 -8.11 6.78
CA THR A 222 30.51 -6.90 6.54
C THR A 222 29.83 -5.72 7.20
N VAL A 223 30.50 -5.09 8.17
CA VAL A 223 30.07 -3.82 8.74
C VAL A 223 31.21 -2.81 8.66
N THR A 224 30.96 -1.59 8.16
CA THR A 224 32.02 -0.57 8.08
C THR A 224 32.23 0.07 9.46
N TRP A 225 31.15 0.55 10.07
CA TRP A 225 31.15 1.13 11.41
C TRP A 225 30.07 0.50 12.25
N LEU A 226 30.45 -0.05 13.40
CA LEU A 226 29.55 -0.59 14.41
C LEU A 226 29.75 0.22 15.69
N GLY A 227 28.69 0.86 16.18
CA GLY A 227 28.68 1.61 17.44
C GLY A 227 28.83 0.68 18.65
N ASP A 228 27.74 0.53 19.39
CA ASP A 228 27.76 -0.25 20.62
C ASP A 228 27.32 -1.69 20.36
N LEU A 229 28.01 -2.64 20.98
CA LEU A 229 27.73 -4.06 20.84
C LEU A 229 27.53 -4.70 22.20
N VAL A 230 26.32 -5.22 22.41
CA VAL A 230 25.91 -5.91 23.61
C VAL A 230 25.48 -7.33 23.24
N HIS A 231 26.20 -8.33 23.77
CA HIS A 231 25.95 -9.78 23.66
C HIS A 231 26.62 -10.48 22.44
N TYR A 232 26.22 -11.74 22.17
CA TYR A 232 26.90 -12.63 21.22
C TYR A 232 26.77 -12.22 19.76
N CYS A 233 27.90 -12.04 19.06
CA CYS A 233 27.92 -11.83 17.61
C CYS A 233 28.87 -12.79 16.89
N TYR A 234 28.55 -13.10 15.63
CA TYR A 234 29.50 -13.65 14.67
C TYR A 234 29.85 -12.57 13.66
N LEU A 235 31.13 -12.18 13.60
CA LEU A 235 31.59 -11.01 12.87
C LEU A 235 32.70 -11.37 11.89
N GLN A 236 32.43 -11.33 10.59
CA GLN A 236 33.46 -11.68 9.61
C GLN A 236 34.38 -10.50 9.27
N THR A 237 33.83 -9.31 9.00
CA THR A 237 34.63 -8.12 8.67
C THR A 237 34.05 -6.89 9.33
N VAL A 238 34.86 -6.21 10.13
CA VAL A 238 34.57 -4.87 10.66
C VAL A 238 35.75 -3.94 10.49
N THR A 239 35.47 -2.72 10.02
CA THR A 239 36.49 -1.68 9.88
C THR A 239 36.65 -0.88 11.17
N TRP A 240 35.55 -0.53 11.83
CA TRP A 240 35.55 0.15 13.13
C TRP A 240 34.49 -0.42 14.07
N LEU A 241 34.88 -0.66 15.32
CA LEU A 241 34.05 -1.17 16.40
C LEU A 241 34.16 -0.21 17.60
N GLY A 242 33.01 0.22 18.12
CA GLY A 242 32.91 1.02 19.33
C GLY A 242 32.99 0.16 20.59
N ASP A 243 32.08 0.40 21.54
CA ASP A 243 32.11 -0.27 22.82
C ASP A 243 31.60 -1.71 22.72
N LEU A 244 32.36 -2.64 23.31
CA LEU A 244 32.06 -4.07 23.30
C LEU A 244 31.75 -4.57 24.72
N VAL A 245 30.52 -5.03 24.91
CA VAL A 245 30.06 -5.71 26.11
C VAL A 245 29.65 -7.13 25.72
N HIS A 246 30.51 -8.11 26.04
CA HIS A 246 30.39 -9.57 25.79
C HIS A 246 31.07 -10.16 24.51
N TYR A 247 31.06 -11.50 24.41
CA TYR A 247 31.82 -12.33 23.47
C TYR A 247 31.39 -12.17 21.99
N CYS A 248 32.35 -11.93 21.09
CA CYS A 248 32.18 -12.09 19.64
C CYS A 248 33.19 -13.10 19.08
N TYR A 249 32.75 -13.85 18.07
CA TYR A 249 33.55 -14.78 17.26
C TYR A 249 33.75 -14.22 15.86
#